data_AF-A0A813CNT9-F1
#
_entry.id   AF-A0A813CNT9-F1
#
_cell.length_a   1.000
_cell.length_b   1.000
_cell.length_c   1.000
_cell.angle_alpha   90.00
_cell.angle_beta   90.00
_cell.angle_gamma   90.00
#
_symmetry.space_group_name_H-M   'P 1'
#
loop_
_entity.id
_entity.type
_entity.pdbx_description
1 polymer ?
#
loop_
_entity_poly.entity_id
_entity_poly.type
_entity_poly.pdbx_seq_one_letter_code
_entity_poly.pdbx_strand_id
1 'polypeptide(L)'
;MVLAMMTSLDSVFNCLSTIFTYDIYKRFLHPEASRRRQVWIGQLATGVAALCGLAWLPMIANSANGLYLTTQSAQTHMSPTLVAVFLVGLFWPRANGPGALAGMIVGFTVGIARFVATRIVTCDEGDTYSLTCMQFNHMALILFAIAAVVTVVVSLLTKPPEPSQVQGTTWWRSDAEGCEEEAGGNPGIGSLCAAGILLMTMAGLCLGFGYSGVDRQLVVGGSLLAPVGIACVAVVFVGGATLTRLRASRRRKAKQITGLQPADCEADKKAAEEPAKDEGIPGC
;
A
#
# COMPACT_ATOMS: atom_id res chain seq x y z
N MET A 1 -9.69 23.06 -6.66
CA MET A 1 -8.37 22.77 -6.05
C MET A 1 -8.45 22.69 -4.53
N VAL A 2 -8.93 23.72 -3.84
CA VAL A 2 -9.06 23.72 -2.37
C VAL A 2 -9.83 22.49 -1.85
N LEU A 3 -10.98 22.16 -2.43
CA LEU A 3 -11.76 20.96 -2.06
C LEU A 3 -10.94 19.66 -2.16
N ALA A 4 -10.14 19.49 -3.21
CA ALA A 4 -9.31 18.29 -3.40
C ALA A 4 -8.19 18.18 -2.35
N MET A 5 -7.63 19.32 -1.92
CA MET A 5 -6.65 19.38 -0.84
C MET A 5 -7.29 19.03 0.50
N MET A 6 -8.48 19.57 0.79
CA MET A 6 -9.22 19.27 2.02
C MET A 6 -9.55 17.77 2.11
N THR A 7 -10.05 17.15 1.03
CA THR A 7 -10.32 15.70 1.02
C THR A 7 -9.06 14.85 1.26
N SER A 8 -7.92 15.26 0.74
CA SER A 8 -6.65 14.55 0.97
C SER A 8 -6.21 14.64 2.43
N LEU A 9 -6.35 15.81 3.05
CA LEU A 9 -6.07 16.01 4.47
C LEU A 9 -7.04 15.22 5.36
N ASP A 10 -8.34 15.25 5.05
CA ASP A 10 -9.37 14.50 5.76
C ASP A 10 -9.05 12.99 5.75
N SER A 11 -8.59 12.46 4.62
CA SER A 11 -8.18 11.06 4.51
C SER A 11 -6.97 10.74 5.40
N VAL A 12 -5.94 11.59 5.40
CA VAL A 12 -4.73 11.39 6.23
C VAL A 12 -5.08 11.45 7.72
N PHE A 13 -5.90 12.42 8.13
CA PHE A 13 -6.33 12.55 9.52
C PHE A 13 -7.22 11.39 9.97
N ASN A 14 -8.08 10.87 9.11
CA ASN A 14 -8.89 9.69 9.41
C ASN A 14 -8.02 8.43 9.61
N CYS A 15 -7.05 8.20 8.72
CA CYS A 15 -6.09 7.10 8.87
C CYS A 15 -5.31 7.22 10.19
N LEU A 16 -4.81 8.42 10.50
CA LEU A 16 -4.07 8.66 11.74
C LEU A 16 -4.92 8.43 13.00
N SER A 17 -6.16 8.94 13.00
CA SER A 17 -7.11 8.73 14.09
C SER A 17 -7.37 7.24 14.32
N THR A 18 -7.51 6.45 13.25
CA THR A 18 -7.74 5.01 13.32
C THR A 18 -6.52 4.27 13.88
N ILE A 19 -5.32 4.52 13.33
CA ILE A 19 -4.06 3.91 13.81
C ILE A 19 -3.84 4.26 15.29
N PHE A 20 -3.98 5.53 15.67
CA PHE A 20 -3.79 5.93 17.06
C PHE A 20 -4.83 5.29 18.00
N THR A 21 -6.08 5.22 17.58
CA THR A 21 -7.16 4.69 18.43
C THR A 21 -7.08 3.17 18.59
N TYR A 22 -6.87 2.43 17.50
CA TYR A 22 -6.86 0.96 17.53
C TYR A 22 -5.49 0.39 17.90
N ASP A 23 -4.43 0.88 17.25
CA ASP A 23 -3.10 0.27 17.37
C ASP A 23 -2.37 0.75 18.63
N ILE A 24 -2.65 1.96 19.11
CA ILE A 24 -2.02 2.51 20.32
C ILE A 24 -2.99 2.47 21.50
N TYR A 25 -4.09 3.22 21.43
CA TYR A 25 -4.96 3.42 22.60
C TYR A 25 -5.67 2.15 23.03
N LYS A 26 -6.40 1.49 22.12
CA LYS A 26 -7.12 0.25 22.44
C LYS A 26 -6.15 -0.90 22.72
N ARG A 27 -5.07 -1.04 21.95
CA ARG A 27 -4.14 -2.16 22.12
C ARG A 27 -3.30 -2.07 23.39
N PHE A 28 -2.80 -0.89 23.78
CA PHE A 28 -1.82 -0.74 24.86
C PHE A 28 -2.32 0.04 26.09
N LEU A 29 -3.22 1.01 25.94
CA LEU A 29 -3.65 1.87 27.08
C LEU A 29 -4.94 1.38 27.73
N HIS A 30 -5.98 1.11 26.94
CA HIS A 30 -7.30 0.69 27.44
C HIS A 30 -7.99 -0.32 26.48
N PRO A 31 -7.74 -1.63 26.68
CA PRO A 31 -8.34 -2.71 25.89
C PRO A 31 -9.87 -2.71 25.86
N GLU A 32 -10.51 -2.33 26.97
CA GLU A 32 -11.96 -2.29 27.12
C GLU A 32 -12.58 -0.90 26.88
N ALA A 33 -11.89 -0.03 26.12
CA ALA A 33 -12.40 1.31 25.84
C ALA A 33 -13.76 1.27 25.11
N SER A 34 -14.74 2.03 25.62
CA SER A 34 -16.04 2.18 24.96
C SER A 34 -15.93 2.90 23.60
N ARG A 35 -16.84 2.61 22.66
CA ARG A 35 -16.85 3.21 21.32
C ARG A 35 -16.88 4.75 21.34
N ARG A 36 -17.64 5.35 22.28
CA ARG A 36 -17.69 6.82 22.43
C ARG A 36 -16.32 7.40 22.81
N ARG A 37 -15.61 6.74 23.73
CA ARG A 37 -14.29 7.19 24.18
C ARG A 37 -13.22 7.05 23.09
N GLN A 38 -13.31 5.99 22.28
CA GLN A 38 -12.46 5.79 21.10
C GLN A 38 -12.58 6.96 20.11
N VAL A 39 -13.81 7.38 19.76
CA VAL A 39 -14.02 8.50 18.83
C VAL A 39 -13.46 9.82 19.37
N TRP A 40 -13.70 10.12 20.66
CA TRP A 40 -13.16 11.33 21.29
C TRP A 40 -11.63 11.39 21.26
N ILE A 41 -10.97 10.25 21.48
CA ILE A 41 -9.51 10.16 21.45
C ILE A 41 -8.97 10.27 20.03
N GLY A 42 -9.67 9.68 19.06
CA GLY A 42 -9.36 9.87 17.64
C GLY A 42 -9.42 11.34 17.22
N GLN A 43 -10.45 12.07 17.65
CA GLN A 43 -10.57 13.51 17.41
C GLN A 43 -9.45 14.32 18.07
N LEU A 44 -9.09 13.98 19.31
CA LEU A 44 -7.96 14.60 19.99
C LEU A 44 -6.64 14.35 19.24
N ALA A 45 -6.40 13.11 18.80
CA ALA A 45 -5.22 12.74 18.04
C ALA A 45 -5.12 13.54 16.72
N THR A 46 -6.23 13.69 15.99
CA THR A 46 -6.30 14.54 14.79
C THR A 46 -5.95 16.00 15.11
N GLY A 47 -6.48 16.56 16.19
CA GLY A 47 -6.16 17.92 16.62
C GLY A 47 -4.66 18.11 16.92
N VAL A 48 -4.07 17.18 17.68
CA VAL A 48 -2.64 17.20 18.00
C VAL A 48 -1.79 17.07 16.73
N ALA A 49 -2.17 16.18 15.81
CA ALA A 49 -1.46 15.99 14.56
C ALA A 49 -1.48 17.22 13.66
N ALA A 50 -2.62 17.92 13.60
CA ALA A 50 -2.74 19.19 12.88
C ALA A 50 -1.78 20.25 13.46
N LEU A 51 -1.69 20.35 14.79
CA LEU A 51 -0.75 21.25 15.46
C LEU A 51 0.72 20.88 15.17
N CYS A 52 1.07 19.59 15.22
CA CYS A 52 2.40 19.12 14.84
C CYS A 52 2.73 19.42 13.37
N GLY A 53 1.75 19.27 12.47
CA GLY A 53 1.90 19.62 11.06
C GLY A 53 2.16 21.12 10.84
N LEU A 54 1.45 21.99 11.57
CA LEU A 54 1.68 23.44 11.56
C LEU A 54 3.08 23.78 12.10
N ALA A 55 3.53 23.12 13.18
CA ALA A 55 4.86 23.29 13.74
C ALA A 55 5.98 22.85 12.77
N TRP A 56 5.68 21.97 11.81
CA TRP A 56 6.63 21.48 10.83
C TRP A 56 6.83 22.42 9.62
N LEU A 57 5.89 23.35 9.36
CA LEU A 57 5.97 24.30 8.25
C LEU A 57 7.31 25.08 8.13
N PRO A 58 7.91 25.63 9.20
CA PRO A 58 9.19 26.34 9.09
C PRO A 58 10.33 25.46 8.55
N MET A 59 10.32 24.15 8.83
CA MET A 59 11.33 23.22 8.30
C MET A 59 11.26 23.13 6.78
N ILE A 60 10.07 23.24 6.21
CA ILE A 60 9.84 23.21 4.76
C ILE A 60 10.22 24.54 4.14
N ALA A 61 9.86 25.66 4.77
CA ALA A 61 10.18 27.01 4.29
C ALA A 61 11.69 27.27 4.15
N ASN A 62 12.51 26.70 5.04
CA ASN A 62 13.97 26.83 5.00
C ASN A 62 14.67 25.85 4.04
N SER A 63 13.94 25.02 3.28
CA SER A 63 14.56 24.00 2.43
C SER A 63 14.83 24.53 1.01
N ALA A 64 16.10 24.51 0.59
CA ALA A 64 16.55 25.05 -0.71
C ALA A 64 16.12 24.22 -1.94
N ASN A 65 15.77 22.93 -1.76
CA ASN A 65 15.58 21.97 -2.86
C ASN A 65 14.14 21.88 -3.40
N GLY A 66 13.28 22.86 -3.11
CA GLY A 66 11.87 22.85 -3.51
C GLY A 66 11.00 21.87 -2.70
N LEU A 67 9.69 22.14 -2.70
CA LEU A 67 8.71 21.45 -1.83
C LEU A 67 8.63 19.94 -2.09
N TYR A 68 8.64 19.54 -3.37
CA TYR A 68 8.50 18.14 -3.77
C TYR A 68 9.69 17.30 -3.33
N LEU A 69 10.93 17.71 -3.65
CA LEU A 69 12.12 16.94 -3.28
C LEU A 69 12.34 16.89 -1.76
N THR A 70 11.99 17.95 -1.05
CA THR A 70 12.04 17.98 0.42
C THR A 70 11.06 16.98 1.03
N THR A 71 9.84 16.91 0.51
CA THR A 71 8.81 15.97 1.00
C THR A 71 9.15 14.53 0.61
N GLN A 72 9.56 14.31 -0.63
CA GLN A 72 9.90 12.98 -1.14
C GLN A 72 11.12 12.40 -0.43
N SER A 73 12.17 13.21 -0.24
CA SER A 73 13.36 12.75 0.49
C SER A 73 13.00 12.31 1.91
N ALA A 74 12.17 13.05 2.65
CA ALA A 74 11.72 12.64 3.98
C ALA A 74 10.99 11.27 3.97
N GLN A 75 10.05 11.08 3.03
CA GLN A 75 9.30 9.82 2.90
C GLN A 75 10.20 8.64 2.50
N THR A 76 11.14 8.88 1.60
CA THR A 76 12.05 7.87 1.06
C THR A 76 13.05 7.34 2.11
N HIS A 77 13.29 8.05 3.21
CA HIS A 77 14.09 7.51 4.33
C HIS A 77 13.31 6.53 5.25
N MET A 78 11.97 6.52 5.19
CA MET A 78 11.11 5.74 6.09
C MET A 78 10.39 4.59 5.37
N SER A 79 9.84 4.86 4.19
CA SER A 79 9.10 3.89 3.36
C SER A 79 9.86 2.57 3.06
N PRO A 80 11.14 2.57 2.62
CA PRO A 80 11.81 1.33 2.19
C PRO A 80 11.95 0.30 3.32
N THR A 81 12.09 0.75 4.57
CA THR A 81 12.18 -0.13 5.75
C THR A 81 10.89 -0.93 5.94
N LEU A 82 9.73 -0.27 5.86
CA LEU A 82 8.43 -0.92 5.99
C LEU A 82 8.21 -1.93 4.86
N VAL A 83 8.52 -1.52 3.62
CA VAL A 83 8.38 -2.38 2.44
C VAL A 83 9.29 -3.61 2.54
N ALA A 84 10.53 -3.45 3.01
CA ALA A 84 11.46 -4.57 3.18
C ALA A 84 10.91 -5.63 4.14
N VAL A 85 10.47 -5.21 5.32
CA VAL A 85 9.93 -6.11 6.35
C VAL A 85 8.65 -6.79 5.85
N PHE A 86 7.77 -6.05 5.18
CA PHE A 86 6.54 -6.58 4.61
C PHE A 86 6.80 -7.61 3.51
N LEU A 87 7.70 -7.31 2.57
CA LEU A 87 8.04 -8.25 1.48
C LEU A 87 8.70 -9.52 2.02
N VAL A 88 9.61 -9.41 3.00
CA VAL A 88 10.19 -10.58 3.66
C VAL A 88 9.10 -11.40 4.36
N GLY A 89 8.17 -10.76 5.07
CA GLY A 89 7.04 -11.44 5.71
C GLY A 89 6.11 -12.15 4.71
N LEU A 90 5.84 -11.53 3.56
CA LEU A 90 4.94 -12.07 2.54
C LEU A 90 5.52 -13.28 1.79
N PHE A 91 6.81 -13.22 1.44
CA PHE A 91 7.47 -14.24 0.63
C PHE A 91 8.20 -15.32 1.43
N TRP A 92 8.56 -15.05 2.69
CA TRP A 92 9.37 -15.96 3.49
C TRP A 92 8.63 -16.42 4.76
N PRO A 93 8.15 -17.68 4.80
CA PRO A 93 7.31 -18.19 5.90
C PRO A 93 8.05 -18.33 7.24
N ARG A 94 9.38 -18.15 7.25
CA ARG A 94 10.21 -18.22 8.45
C ARG A 94 10.36 -16.85 9.14
N ALA A 95 9.92 -15.77 8.49
CA ALA A 95 9.87 -14.43 9.07
C ALA A 95 8.99 -14.44 10.33
N ASN A 96 9.46 -13.79 11.39
CA ASN A 96 8.76 -13.77 12.68
C ASN A 96 8.65 -12.35 13.25
N GLY A 97 7.75 -12.18 14.23
CA GLY A 97 7.50 -10.89 14.88
C GLY A 97 8.76 -10.20 15.42
N PRO A 98 9.64 -10.90 16.18
CA PRO A 98 10.88 -10.30 16.68
C PRO A 98 11.84 -9.84 15.57
N GLY A 99 12.00 -10.62 14.49
CA GLY A 99 12.83 -10.24 13.36
C GLY A 99 12.26 -9.04 12.60
N ALA A 100 10.96 -9.02 12.36
CA ALA A 100 10.27 -7.89 11.76
C ALA A 100 10.44 -6.61 12.59
N LEU A 101 10.26 -6.70 13.92
CA LEU A 101 10.44 -5.58 14.83
C LEU A 101 11.89 -5.06 14.83
N ALA A 102 12.87 -5.95 14.90
CA ALA A 102 14.29 -5.58 14.86
C ALA A 102 14.66 -4.90 13.53
N GLY A 103 14.21 -5.45 12.40
CA GLY A 103 14.41 -4.86 11.08
C GLY A 103 13.80 -3.47 10.95
N MET A 104 12.57 -3.29 11.45
CA MET A 104 11.92 -1.97 11.49
C MET A 104 12.69 -0.98 12.36
N ILE A 105 13.06 -1.35 13.59
CA ILE A 105 13.77 -0.47 14.52
C ILE A 105 15.12 -0.05 13.94
N VAL A 106 15.92 -1.00 13.44
CA VAL A 106 17.24 -0.69 12.86
C VAL A 106 17.09 0.18 11.61
N GLY A 107 16.20 -0.20 10.69
CA GLY A 107 15.99 0.56 9.45
C GLY A 107 15.47 1.97 9.69
N PHE A 108 14.54 2.16 10.63
CA PHE A 108 14.06 3.51 11.00
C PHE A 108 15.13 4.32 11.70
N THR A 109 15.92 3.71 12.58
CA THR A 109 17.01 4.41 13.29
C THR A 109 18.05 4.92 12.29
N VAL A 110 18.46 4.08 11.33
CA VAL A 110 19.40 4.46 10.27
C VAL A 110 18.78 5.54 9.37
N GLY A 111 17.51 5.41 8.99
CA GLY A 111 16.82 6.41 8.16
C GLY A 111 16.66 7.76 8.83
N ILE A 112 16.29 7.80 10.11
CA ILE A 112 16.20 9.04 10.89
C ILE A 112 17.59 9.64 11.09
N ALA A 113 18.60 8.84 11.46
CA ALA A 113 19.97 9.31 11.61
C ALA A 113 20.49 9.94 10.32
N ARG A 114 20.21 9.31 9.16
CA ARG A 114 20.55 9.84 7.85
C ARG A 114 19.82 11.15 7.56
N PHE A 115 18.50 11.20 7.79
CA PHE A 115 17.67 12.38 7.57
C PHE A 115 18.15 13.59 8.39
N VAL A 116 18.51 13.36 9.66
CA VAL A 116 19.05 14.39 10.54
C VAL A 116 20.46 14.80 10.08
N ALA A 117 21.32 13.84 9.71
CA ALA A 117 22.67 14.14 9.22
C ALA A 117 22.66 15.02 7.95
N THR A 118 21.70 14.83 7.03
CA THR A 118 21.55 15.70 5.85
C THR A 118 21.28 17.17 6.20
N ARG A 119 20.75 17.44 7.41
CA ARG A 119 20.45 18.80 7.85
C ARG A 119 21.64 19.51 8.51
N ILE A 120 22.65 18.75 8.94
CA ILE A 120 23.79 19.26 9.71
C ILE A 120 25.05 19.30 8.84
N VAL A 121 25.27 18.24 8.05
CA VAL A 121 26.48 18.10 7.23
C VAL A 121 26.24 18.69 5.84
N THR A 122 27.04 19.69 5.47
CA THR A 122 27.12 20.20 4.11
C THR A 122 28.06 19.33 3.30
N CYS A 123 27.57 18.81 2.17
CA CYS A 123 28.36 18.02 1.25
C CYS A 123 29.11 18.94 0.29
N ASP A 124 30.44 18.91 0.33
CA ASP A 124 31.28 19.55 -0.70
C ASP A 124 31.21 18.74 -2.01
N GLU A 125 31.36 19.42 -3.14
CA GLU A 125 31.17 18.87 -4.49
C GLU A 125 32.07 17.67 -4.85
N GLY A 126 33.09 17.35 -4.03
CA GLY A 126 34.01 16.24 -4.24
C GLY A 126 33.69 14.94 -3.48
N ASP A 127 32.82 14.96 -2.46
CA ASP A 127 32.68 13.83 -1.52
C ASP A 127 31.47 12.94 -1.86
N THR A 128 31.49 12.36 -3.06
CA THR A 128 30.38 11.57 -3.63
C THR A 128 30.25 10.15 -3.08
N TYR A 129 31.29 9.63 -2.41
CA TYR A 129 31.31 8.28 -1.83
C TYR A 129 30.86 8.25 -0.35
N SER A 130 30.64 9.41 0.26
CA SER A 130 30.24 9.50 1.66
C SER A 130 28.75 9.19 1.81
N LEU A 131 28.40 8.31 2.76
CA LEU A 131 27.02 7.86 3.01
C LEU A 131 26.07 9.04 3.35
N THR A 132 26.60 10.19 3.74
CA THR A 132 25.86 11.42 4.03
C THR A 132 25.54 12.28 2.80
N CYS A 133 26.19 12.03 1.66
CA CYS A 133 26.08 12.85 0.45
C CYS A 133 25.44 12.12 -0.73
N MET A 134 25.23 10.81 -0.61
CA MET A 134 24.53 10.04 -1.62
C MET A 134 23.06 10.47 -1.78
N GLN A 135 22.60 10.49 -3.03
CA GLN A 135 21.22 10.80 -3.41
C GLN A 135 20.21 9.89 -2.68
N PHE A 136 19.07 10.46 -2.25
CA PHE A 136 18.11 9.78 -1.37
C PHE A 136 17.52 8.48 -1.94
N ASN A 137 17.39 8.36 -3.27
CA ASN A 137 16.92 7.12 -3.92
C ASN A 137 17.91 5.96 -3.80
N HIS A 138 19.22 6.22 -3.95
CA HIS A 138 20.22 5.19 -3.76
C HIS A 138 20.27 4.76 -2.29
N MET A 139 20.10 5.71 -1.37
CA MET A 139 20.04 5.41 0.06
C MET A 139 18.84 4.53 0.41
N ALA A 140 17.69 4.73 -0.24
CA ALA A 140 16.54 3.87 -0.03
C ALA A 140 16.79 2.40 -0.35
N LEU A 141 17.55 2.10 -1.42
CA LEU A 141 17.95 0.73 -1.74
C LEU A 141 18.85 0.13 -0.67
N ILE A 142 19.78 0.92 -0.14
CA ILE A 142 20.66 0.47 0.96
C ILE A 142 19.85 0.23 2.22
N LEU A 143 18.94 1.14 2.60
CA LEU A 143 18.07 0.97 3.76
C LEU A 143 17.17 -0.25 3.63
N PHE A 144 16.60 -0.47 2.45
CA PHE A 144 15.81 -1.65 2.14
C PHE A 144 16.62 -2.93 2.37
N ALA A 145 17.85 -2.98 1.85
CA ALA A 145 18.75 -4.13 2.01
C ALA A 145 19.11 -4.35 3.48
N ILE A 146 19.46 -3.29 4.23
CA ILE A 146 19.78 -3.38 5.66
C ILE A 146 18.58 -3.91 6.44
N ALA A 147 17.39 -3.34 6.25
CA ALA A 147 16.19 -3.78 6.95
C ALA A 147 15.83 -5.25 6.62
N ALA A 148 15.95 -5.65 5.35
CA ALA A 148 15.73 -7.04 4.93
C ALA A 148 16.73 -8.00 5.57
N VAL A 149 18.03 -7.67 5.54
CA VAL A 149 19.10 -8.50 6.13
C VAL A 149 18.89 -8.63 7.64
N VAL A 150 18.64 -7.53 8.35
CA VAL A 150 18.40 -7.57 9.80
C VAL A 150 17.17 -8.42 10.12
N THR A 151 16.08 -8.26 9.36
CA THR A 151 14.86 -9.07 9.52
C THR A 151 15.18 -10.56 9.35
N VAL A 152 15.90 -10.92 8.29
CA VAL A 152 16.28 -12.31 8.02
C VAL A 152 17.17 -12.87 9.13
N VAL A 153 18.25 -12.18 9.47
CA VAL A 153 19.21 -12.62 10.49
C VAL A 153 18.53 -12.80 11.84
N VAL A 154 17.78 -11.81 12.31
CA VAL A 154 17.10 -11.92 13.61
C VAL A 154 16.01 -12.98 13.59
N SER A 155 15.28 -13.15 12.48
CA SER A 155 14.30 -14.24 12.36
C SER A 155 14.94 -15.63 12.37
N LEU A 156 16.15 -15.79 11.81
CA LEU A 156 16.91 -17.05 11.90
C LEU A 156 17.40 -17.33 13.33
N LEU A 157 17.84 -16.30 14.04
CA LEU A 157 18.36 -16.41 15.41
C LEU A 157 17.26 -16.60 16.47
N THR A 158 16.01 -16.34 16.13
CA THR A 158 14.87 -16.45 17.04
C THR A 158 13.98 -17.65 16.71
N LYS A 159 13.08 -18.00 17.65
CA LYS A 159 12.22 -19.18 17.53
C LYS A 159 11.38 -19.12 16.23
N PRO A 160 11.18 -20.27 15.56
CA PRO A 160 10.29 -20.35 14.41
C PRO A 160 8.85 -19.98 14.79
N PRO A 161 8.12 -19.29 13.90
CA PRO A 161 6.71 -18.99 14.12
C PRO A 161 5.88 -20.29 14.12
N GLU A 162 4.81 -20.31 14.89
CA GLU A 162 3.89 -21.45 14.95
C GLU A 162 3.14 -21.60 13.61
N PRO A 163 2.91 -22.83 13.10
CA PRO A 163 2.24 -23.04 11.82
C PRO A 163 0.87 -22.33 11.68
N SER A 164 0.11 -22.20 12.78
CA SER A 164 -1.18 -21.51 12.85
C SER A 164 -1.09 -20.01 12.56
N GLN A 165 0.07 -19.38 12.79
CA GLN A 165 0.29 -17.95 12.54
C GLN A 165 0.70 -17.65 11.10
N VAL A 166 1.12 -18.66 10.35
CA VAL A 166 1.67 -18.55 8.98
C VAL A 166 0.63 -18.96 7.91
N GLN A 167 -0.43 -19.65 8.31
CA GLN A 167 -1.56 -20.00 7.43
C GLN A 167 -2.32 -18.72 7.01
N GLY A 168 -2.55 -18.54 5.71
CA GLY A 168 -3.27 -17.40 5.15
C GLY A 168 -2.52 -16.06 5.14
N THR A 169 -1.30 -15.97 5.71
CA THR A 169 -0.54 -14.71 5.79
C THR A 169 0.58 -14.59 4.74
N THR A 170 1.04 -15.73 4.20
CA THR A 170 2.08 -15.79 3.17
C THR A 170 1.49 -16.11 1.81
N TRP A 171 2.08 -15.56 0.74
CA TRP A 171 1.57 -15.71 -0.64
C TRP A 171 1.36 -17.17 -1.06
N TRP A 172 2.17 -18.10 -0.54
CA TRP A 172 2.16 -19.51 -0.91
C TRP A 172 1.18 -20.38 -0.11
N ARG A 173 0.70 -19.91 1.05
CA ARG A 173 -0.23 -20.64 1.94
C ARG A 173 -1.55 -19.90 2.11
N SER A 174 -2.01 -19.24 1.05
CA SER A 174 -3.36 -18.71 0.98
C SER A 174 -4.34 -19.88 0.91
N ASP A 175 -4.55 -20.56 2.03
CA ASP A 175 -5.61 -21.55 2.16
C ASP A 175 -6.93 -20.77 2.14
N ALA A 176 -7.62 -20.83 1.00
CA ALA A 176 -8.87 -20.16 0.72
C ALA A 176 -10.06 -20.79 1.47
N GLU A 177 -9.99 -20.82 2.80
CA GLU A 177 -11.10 -21.26 3.65
C GLU A 177 -11.64 -20.07 4.43
N GLY A 178 -12.36 -19.19 3.72
CA GLY A 178 -13.06 -18.06 4.34
C GLY A 178 -13.32 -16.91 3.37
N CYS A 179 -14.32 -17.07 2.50
CA CYS A 179 -14.87 -16.03 1.62
C CYS A 179 -13.91 -15.43 0.58
N GLU A 180 -13.42 -16.25 -0.35
CA GLU A 180 -13.02 -15.74 -1.67
C GLU A 180 -14.28 -15.46 -2.52
N GLU A 181 -14.80 -14.23 -2.45
CA GLU A 181 -15.42 -13.62 -3.62
C GLU A 181 -14.61 -12.35 -3.93
N GLU A 182 -13.88 -12.39 -5.06
CA GLU A 182 -13.20 -11.27 -5.75
C GLU A 182 -11.70 -10.95 -5.43
N ALA A 183 -10.80 -11.92 -5.19
CA ALA A 183 -9.35 -11.61 -5.20
C ALA A 183 -8.39 -12.63 -5.87
N GLY A 184 -8.81 -13.86 -6.16
CA GLY A 184 -7.92 -14.91 -6.71
C GLY A 184 -8.29 -15.48 -8.08
N GLY A 185 -9.28 -14.92 -8.77
CA GLY A 185 -9.66 -15.40 -10.11
C GLY A 185 -8.58 -15.06 -11.13
N ASN A 186 -8.06 -16.07 -11.86
CA ASN A 186 -7.15 -15.92 -13.00
C ASN A 186 -7.45 -14.60 -13.73
N PRO A 187 -6.51 -13.64 -13.81
CA PRO A 187 -6.80 -12.33 -14.37
C PRO A 187 -7.37 -12.54 -15.76
N GLY A 188 -8.67 -12.27 -15.92
CA GLY A 188 -9.36 -12.57 -17.16
C GLY A 188 -8.58 -11.94 -18.31
N ILE A 189 -8.48 -12.62 -19.45
CA ILE A 189 -7.67 -12.19 -20.62
C ILE A 189 -7.80 -10.68 -20.93
N GLY A 190 -8.97 -10.06 -20.69
CA GLY A 190 -9.14 -8.61 -20.83
C GLY A 190 -8.32 -7.73 -19.87
N SER A 191 -8.11 -8.15 -18.61
CA SER A 191 -7.23 -7.47 -17.65
C SER A 191 -5.76 -7.62 -18.02
N LEU A 192 -5.35 -8.81 -18.47
CA LEU A 192 -3.99 -9.06 -18.97
C LEU A 192 -3.70 -8.23 -20.23
N CYS A 193 -4.64 -8.16 -21.17
CA CYS A 193 -4.52 -7.33 -22.37
C CYS A 193 -4.46 -5.84 -22.01
N ALA A 194 -5.28 -5.36 -21.08
CA ALA A 194 -5.24 -3.96 -20.65
C ALA A 194 -3.91 -3.61 -19.97
N ALA A 195 -3.40 -4.50 -19.11
CA ALA A 195 -2.09 -4.34 -18.48
C ALA A 195 -0.95 -4.35 -19.52
N GLY A 196 -1.00 -5.27 -20.48
CA GLY A 196 -0.04 -5.35 -21.58
C GLY A 196 -0.02 -4.09 -22.44
N ILE A 197 -1.19 -3.57 -22.82
CA ILE A 197 -1.29 -2.31 -23.58
C ILE A 197 -0.69 -1.15 -22.79
N LEU A 198 -1.00 -1.05 -21.49
CA LEU A 198 -0.49 0.02 -20.64
C LEU A 198 1.04 -0.07 -20.46
N LEU A 199 1.60 -1.27 -20.32
CA LEU A 199 3.05 -1.47 -20.26
C LEU A 199 3.73 -1.11 -21.58
N MET A 200 3.14 -1.48 -22.71
CA MET A 200 3.69 -1.17 -24.03
C MET A 200 3.65 0.34 -24.32
N THR A 201 2.59 1.04 -23.92
CA THR A 201 2.54 2.50 -24.08
C THR A 201 3.54 3.21 -23.16
N MET A 202 3.69 2.76 -21.90
CA MET A 202 4.71 3.31 -21.01
C MET A 202 6.13 3.06 -21.53
N ALA A 203 6.44 1.85 -21.98
CA ALA A 203 7.74 1.52 -22.56
C ALA A 203 8.02 2.36 -23.83
N GLY A 204 7.03 2.50 -24.70
CA GLY A 204 7.13 3.34 -25.90
C GLY A 204 7.39 4.81 -25.58
N LEU A 205 6.74 5.36 -24.55
CA LEU A 205 6.99 6.73 -24.08
C LEU A 205 8.38 6.87 -23.47
N CYS A 206 8.80 5.95 -22.59
CA CYS A 206 10.12 5.98 -21.97
C CYS A 206 11.24 5.88 -23.00
N LEU A 207 11.11 5.00 -24.00
CA LEU A 207 12.06 4.90 -25.10
C LEU A 207 12.00 6.13 -26.00
N GLY A 208 10.82 6.66 -26.31
CA GLY A 208 10.67 7.87 -27.13
C GLY A 208 11.27 9.13 -26.49
N PHE A 209 11.03 9.35 -25.20
CA PHE A 209 11.63 10.46 -24.44
C PHE A 209 13.11 10.24 -24.14
N GLY A 210 13.52 9.00 -23.85
CA GLY A 210 14.92 8.64 -23.67
C GLY A 210 15.75 8.82 -24.95
N TYR A 211 15.17 8.54 -26.11
CA TYR A 211 15.84 8.67 -27.42
C TYR A 211 15.83 10.13 -27.93
N SER A 212 14.78 10.90 -27.67
CA SER A 212 14.70 12.32 -28.04
C SER A 212 15.61 13.24 -27.23
N GLY A 213 16.19 12.76 -26.13
CA GLY A 213 17.25 13.45 -25.39
C GLY A 213 18.65 13.34 -26.00
N VAL A 214 18.87 12.42 -26.97
CA VAL A 214 20.23 12.09 -27.46
C VAL A 214 20.58 12.77 -28.79
N ASP A 215 19.63 13.13 -29.66
CA ASP A 215 19.97 13.82 -30.91
C ASP A 215 18.92 14.83 -31.39
N ARG A 216 19.33 16.11 -31.42
CA ARG A 216 18.55 17.27 -31.88
C ARG A 216 18.48 17.39 -33.40
N GLN A 217 18.51 16.30 -34.18
CA GLN A 217 18.51 16.37 -35.65
C GLN A 217 17.53 15.49 -36.44
N LEU A 218 16.79 14.53 -35.84
CA LEU A 218 15.85 13.71 -36.62
C LEU A 218 14.38 14.15 -36.46
N VAL A 219 14.06 15.33 -37.01
CA VAL A 219 12.71 15.94 -37.09
C VAL A 219 11.81 15.23 -38.12
N VAL A 220 11.79 13.88 -38.15
CA VAL A 220 10.89 13.13 -39.06
C VAL A 220 10.15 11.98 -38.36
N GLY A 221 10.57 11.53 -37.17
CA GLY A 221 9.94 10.39 -36.47
C GLY A 221 8.76 10.71 -35.55
N GLY A 222 8.48 12.00 -35.27
CA GLY A 222 7.49 12.42 -34.26
C GLY A 222 6.02 12.35 -34.68
N SER A 223 5.73 12.20 -35.97
CA SER A 223 4.37 12.36 -36.50
C SER A 223 3.51 11.08 -36.44
N LEU A 224 4.12 9.91 -36.21
CA LEU A 224 3.43 8.61 -36.23
C LEU A 224 3.18 8.01 -34.83
N LEU A 225 3.95 8.38 -33.82
CA LEU A 225 3.81 7.82 -32.45
C LEU A 225 2.68 8.49 -31.65
N ALA A 226 2.40 9.77 -31.89
CA ALA A 226 1.28 10.49 -31.28
C ALA A 226 -0.11 9.91 -31.64
N PRO A 227 -0.44 9.61 -32.92
CA PRO A 227 -1.75 9.03 -33.25
C PRO A 227 -1.93 7.60 -32.75
N VAL A 228 -0.86 6.80 -32.62
CA VAL A 228 -0.93 5.44 -32.06
C VAL A 228 -1.27 5.46 -30.56
N GLY A 229 -0.69 6.41 -29.81
CA GLY A 229 -1.03 6.63 -28.40
C GLY A 229 -2.49 7.03 -28.20
N ILE A 230 -3.00 7.96 -29.01
CA ILE A 230 -4.40 8.42 -28.94
C ILE A 230 -5.37 7.32 -29.36
N ALA A 231 -5.06 6.54 -30.40
CA ALA A 231 -5.86 5.40 -30.83
C ALA A 231 -5.93 4.29 -29.77
N CYS A 232 -4.82 4.01 -29.06
CA CYS A 232 -4.82 3.03 -27.97
C CYS A 232 -5.69 3.47 -26.79
N VAL A 233 -5.67 4.76 -26.42
CA VAL A 233 -6.54 5.29 -25.35
C VAL A 233 -8.02 5.18 -25.73
N ALA A 234 -8.39 5.45 -27.00
CA ALA A 234 -9.75 5.30 -27.48
C ALA A 234 -10.25 3.84 -27.45
N VAL A 235 -9.39 2.88 -27.82
CA VAL A 235 -9.73 1.43 -27.76
C VAL A 235 -9.96 0.97 -26.32
N VAL A 236 -9.20 1.50 -25.35
CA VAL A 236 -9.39 1.18 -23.92
C VAL A 236 -10.72 1.71 -23.40
N PHE A 237 -11.11 2.95 -23.74
CA PHE A 237 -12.38 3.51 -23.28
C PHE A 237 -13.60 2.84 -23.93
N VAL A 238 -13.55 2.55 -25.23
CA VAL A 238 -14.64 1.87 -25.95
C VAL A 238 -14.74 0.39 -25.56
N GLY A 239 -13.60 -0.30 -25.40
CA GLY A 239 -13.54 -1.69 -24.95
C GLY A 239 -14.01 -1.87 -23.52
N GLY A 240 -13.58 -0.99 -22.60
CA GLY A 240 -14.00 -0.99 -21.19
C GLY A 240 -15.50 -0.75 -21.02
N ALA A 241 -16.06 0.21 -21.77
CA ALA A 241 -17.50 0.51 -21.77
C ALA A 241 -18.35 -0.64 -22.35
N THR A 242 -17.82 -1.36 -23.36
CA THR A 242 -18.51 -2.49 -23.99
C THR A 242 -18.50 -3.72 -23.07
N LEU A 243 -17.38 -3.97 -22.38
CA LEU A 243 -17.25 -5.08 -21.41
C LEU A 243 -18.10 -4.88 -20.16
N THR A 244 -18.23 -3.65 -19.65
CA THR A 244 -19.14 -3.34 -18.53
C THR A 244 -20.61 -3.53 -18.94
N ARG A 245 -21.01 -3.14 -20.16
CA ARG A 245 -22.36 -3.40 -20.69
C ARG A 245 -22.64 -4.89 -20.90
N LEU A 246 -21.66 -5.66 -21.34
CA LEU A 246 -21.78 -7.13 -21.47
C LEU A 246 -21.88 -7.84 -20.12
N ARG A 247 -21.14 -7.39 -19.10
CA ARG A 247 -21.28 -7.88 -17.71
C ARG A 247 -22.64 -7.55 -17.11
N ALA A 248 -23.15 -6.34 -17.36
CA ALA A 248 -24.50 -5.94 -16.94
C ALA A 248 -25.59 -6.78 -17.64
N SER A 249 -25.42 -7.08 -18.93
CA SER A 249 -26.32 -7.95 -19.71
C SER A 249 -26.31 -9.40 -19.22
N ARG A 250 -25.13 -9.96 -18.91
CA ARG A 250 -25.01 -11.32 -18.34
C ARG A 250 -25.59 -11.41 -16.92
N ARG A 251 -25.40 -10.39 -16.07
CA ARG A 251 -26.04 -10.32 -14.74
C ARG A 251 -27.57 -10.28 -14.83
N ARG A 252 -28.14 -9.56 -15.81
CA ARG A 252 -29.59 -9.55 -16.05
C ARG A 252 -30.11 -10.89 -16.55
N LYS A 253 -29.40 -11.54 -17.50
CA LYS A 253 -29.76 -12.88 -17.97
C LYS A 253 -29.63 -13.95 -16.88
N ALA A 254 -28.61 -13.86 -16.02
CA ALA A 254 -28.45 -14.76 -14.89
C ALA A 254 -29.63 -14.64 -13.90
N LYS A 255 -30.02 -13.41 -13.53
CA LYS A 255 -31.21 -13.17 -12.67
C LYS A 255 -32.52 -13.71 -13.27
N GLN A 256 -32.66 -13.71 -14.59
CA GLN A 256 -33.86 -14.19 -15.28
C GLN A 256 -33.91 -15.72 -15.36
N ILE A 257 -32.76 -16.41 -15.31
CA ILE A 257 -32.67 -17.88 -15.42
C ILE A 257 -32.78 -18.54 -14.04
N THR A 258 -32.22 -17.95 -12.98
CA THR A 258 -32.17 -18.60 -11.65
C THR A 258 -33.35 -18.28 -10.75
N GLY A 259 -34.21 -17.31 -11.08
CA GLY A 259 -35.44 -16.98 -10.32
C GLY A 259 -35.27 -16.48 -8.88
N LEU A 260 -34.09 -16.64 -8.27
CA LEU A 260 -33.77 -16.25 -6.91
C LEU A 260 -33.84 -14.73 -6.72
N GLN A 261 -34.80 -14.28 -5.92
CA GLN A 261 -34.78 -12.93 -5.38
C GLN A 261 -33.78 -12.88 -4.23
N PRO A 262 -33.03 -11.77 -4.06
CA PRO A 262 -31.98 -11.65 -3.04
C PRO A 262 -32.47 -11.86 -1.59
N ALA A 263 -33.78 -11.82 -1.34
CA ALA A 263 -34.38 -12.08 -0.04
C ALA A 263 -34.29 -13.55 0.39
N ASP A 264 -34.31 -14.50 -0.56
CA ASP A 264 -34.33 -15.94 -0.25
C ASP A 264 -32.95 -16.42 0.26
N CYS A 265 -31.88 -15.81 -0.26
CA CYS A 265 -30.50 -16.13 0.15
C CYS A 265 -30.16 -15.59 1.56
N GLU A 266 -30.84 -14.53 1.98
CA GLU A 266 -30.66 -13.95 3.31
C GLU A 266 -31.52 -14.65 4.37
N ALA A 267 -32.64 -15.27 3.96
CA ALA A 267 -33.43 -16.17 4.80
C ALA A 267 -32.72 -17.51 5.06
N ASP A 268 -32.09 -18.11 4.04
CA ASP A 268 -31.30 -19.35 4.20
C ASP A 268 -30.05 -19.12 5.07
N LYS A 269 -29.40 -17.96 4.95
CA LYS A 269 -28.27 -17.59 5.84
C LYS A 269 -28.70 -17.43 7.29
N LYS A 270 -29.87 -16.86 7.55
CA LYS A 270 -30.42 -16.75 8.92
C LYS A 270 -30.82 -18.10 9.51
N ALA A 271 -31.34 -19.02 8.70
CA ALA A 271 -31.69 -20.37 9.15
C ALA A 271 -30.45 -21.22 9.50
N ALA A 272 -29.29 -20.93 8.89
CA ALA A 272 -28.02 -21.61 9.18
C ALA A 272 -27.24 -21.04 10.39
N GLU A 273 -27.61 -19.85 10.89
CA GLU A 273 -26.96 -19.18 12.03
C GLU A 273 -27.65 -19.43 13.39
N GLU A 274 -28.79 -20.14 13.43
CA GLU A 274 -29.45 -20.44 14.72
C GLU A 274 -28.79 -21.65 15.40
N PRO A 275 -28.17 -21.50 16.59
CA PRO A 275 -27.51 -22.61 17.27
C PRO A 275 -28.56 -23.62 17.76
N ALA A 276 -28.32 -24.90 17.46
CA ALA A 276 -29.06 -26.02 18.01
C ALA A 276 -29.14 -25.88 19.55
N LYS A 277 -30.34 -25.60 20.06
CA LYS A 277 -30.62 -25.64 21.50
C LYS A 277 -30.55 -27.09 21.97
N ASP A 278 -29.83 -27.28 23.07
CA ASP A 278 -29.77 -28.49 23.88
C ASP A 278 -31.17 -29.12 24.02
N GLU A 279 -31.37 -30.29 23.41
CA GLU A 279 -32.40 -31.22 23.87
C GLU A 279 -31.94 -31.79 25.21
N GLY A 280 -32.58 -31.33 26.28
CA GLY A 280 -32.43 -31.88 27.61
C GLY A 280 -32.77 -33.37 27.66
N ILE A 281 -31.85 -34.14 28.22
CA ILE A 281 -32.02 -35.52 28.65
C ILE A 281 -33.18 -35.57 29.68
N PRO A 282 -34.18 -36.48 29.53
CA PRO A 282 -35.23 -36.63 30.52
C PRO A 282 -34.79 -37.59 31.64
N GLY A 283 -35.02 -37.20 32.89
CA GLY A 283 -35.30 -38.13 33.99
C GLY A 283 -34.23 -38.30 35.06
N CYS A 284 -34.70 -38.12 36.31
CA CYS A 284 -34.12 -38.42 37.62
C CYS A 284 -33.19 -37.36 38.24
#